data_AF-A0A6B9FXV7-F1
#
_entry.id   AF-A0A6B9FXV7-F1
#
_cell.length_a   1.000
_cell.length_b   1.000
_cell.length_c   1.000
_cell.angle_alpha   90.00
_cell.angle_beta   90.00
_cell.angle_gamma   90.00
#
_symmetry.space_group_name_H-M   'P 1'
#
loop_
_entity.id
_entity.type
_entity.pdbx_description
1 polymer ?
#
loop_
_entity_poly.entity_id
_entity_poly.type
_entity_poly.pdbx_seq_one_letter_code
_entity_poly.pdbx_strand_id
1 'polypeptide(L)'
;MAEAPSSWRTLPLDGHFDLVYEDATGAWSNRSLDARELKLGPGRMLLGGIDARRGGYRGFRVDRIRRLIDGATGERIETGILDRLLARAEAQRRADAVRIRGQARARRRASLAAAARAFSA
;
A
#
# COMPACT_ATOMS: atom_id res chain seq x y z
N MET A 1 14.82 5.98 30.94
CA MET A 1 13.91 5.23 30.06
C MET A 1 14.05 5.81 28.67
N ALA A 2 14.62 5.07 27.72
CA ALA A 2 14.68 5.52 26.33
C ALA A 2 13.30 5.32 25.70
N GLU A 3 12.71 6.41 25.22
CA GLU A 3 11.49 6.37 24.41
C GLU A 3 11.80 5.63 23.11
N ALA A 4 11.20 4.45 22.90
CA ALA A 4 11.43 3.65 21.70
C ALA A 4 10.93 4.44 20.47
N PRO A 5 11.67 4.46 19.33
CA PRO A 5 11.27 5.24 18.18
C PRO A 5 9.88 4.81 17.70
N SER A 6 8.97 5.78 17.66
CA SER A 6 7.60 5.69 17.17
C SER A 6 7.52 5.50 15.65
N SER A 7 8.43 4.71 15.05
CA SER A 7 8.66 4.69 13.61
C SER A 7 7.63 3.83 12.91
N TRP A 8 6.46 4.42 12.68
CA TRP A 8 5.54 3.93 11.68
C TRP A 8 6.26 3.78 10.35
N ARG A 9 6.12 2.60 9.72
CA ARG A 9 6.61 2.34 8.37
C ARG A 9 5.43 2.29 7.41
N THR A 10 5.50 3.05 6.33
CA THR A 10 4.51 3.03 5.26
C THR A 10 5.00 2.14 4.13
N LEU A 11 4.15 1.22 3.67
CA LEU A 11 4.35 0.46 2.44
C LEU A 11 3.33 0.91 1.39
N PRO A 12 3.73 1.03 0.11
CA PRO A 12 2.76 1.24 -0.95
C PRO A 12 1.81 0.03 -1.00
N LEU A 13 0.52 0.30 -1.09
CA LEU A 13 -0.48 -0.74 -1.28
C LEU A 13 -1.65 -0.18 -2.08
N ASP A 14 -1.60 -0.39 -3.40
CA ASP A 14 -2.67 -0.02 -4.30
C ASP A 14 -3.67 -1.16 -4.47
N GLY A 15 -4.96 -0.85 -4.43
CA GLY A 15 -6.05 -1.79 -4.69
C GLY A 15 -7.41 -1.25 -4.28
N HIS A 16 -8.46 -1.79 -4.88
CA HIS A 16 -9.82 -1.56 -4.41
C HIS A 16 -10.23 -2.73 -3.52
N PHE A 17 -10.74 -2.45 -2.32
CA PHE A 17 -11.14 -3.48 -1.37
C PHE A 17 -12.51 -3.21 -0.75
N ASP A 18 -13.37 -4.22 -0.76
CA ASP A 18 -14.58 -4.22 0.05
C ASP A 18 -14.32 -4.93 1.38
N LEU A 19 -14.65 -4.26 2.48
CA LEU A 19 -14.34 -4.69 3.83
C LEU A 19 -15.62 -4.89 4.63
N VAL A 20 -15.68 -5.99 5.39
CA VAL A 20 -16.55 -6.08 6.57
C VAL A 20 -15.71 -5.68 7.77
N TYR A 21 -15.97 -4.50 8.32
CA TYR A 21 -15.20 -3.87 9.37
C TYR A 21 -15.99 -3.78 10.67
N GLU A 22 -15.37 -4.22 11.76
CA GLU A 22 -15.86 -4.06 13.11
C GLU A 22 -15.20 -2.83 13.76
N ASP A 23 -15.99 -1.87 14.22
CA ASP A 23 -15.43 -0.68 14.86
C ASP A 23 -15.07 -0.92 16.34
N ALA A 24 -14.66 0.13 17.05
CA ALA A 24 -14.25 0.02 18.46
C ALA A 24 -15.41 -0.34 19.40
N THR A 25 -16.66 -0.13 18.97
CA THR A 25 -17.87 -0.43 19.73
C THR A 25 -18.42 -1.83 19.41
N GLY A 26 -17.74 -2.57 18.52
CA GLY A 26 -18.21 -3.87 18.04
C GLY A 26 -19.27 -3.77 16.95
N ALA A 27 -19.56 -2.58 16.42
CA ALA A 27 -20.55 -2.40 15.37
C ALA A 27 -19.96 -2.76 14.00
N TRP A 28 -20.76 -3.46 13.20
CA TRP A 28 -20.35 -4.02 11.92
C TRP A 28 -20.71 -3.07 10.80
N SER A 29 -19.82 -2.96 9.82
CA SER A 29 -20.08 -2.10 8.68
C SER A 29 -19.35 -2.55 7.42
N ASN A 30 -20.07 -2.46 6.29
CA ASN A 30 -19.47 -2.63 4.98
C ASN A 30 -18.81 -1.31 4.56
N ARG A 31 -17.60 -1.41 4.02
CA ARG A 31 -16.78 -0.31 3.51
C ARG A 31 -16.22 -0.69 2.15
N SER A 32 -16.12 0.30 1.28
CA SER A 32 -15.45 0.17 -0.01
C SER A 32 -14.30 1.17 -0.03
N LEU A 33 -13.10 0.67 -0.27
CA LEU A 33 -11.85 1.40 -0.01
C LEU A 33 -10.94 1.35 -1.21
N ASP A 34 -10.61 2.52 -1.75
CA ASP A 34 -9.47 2.69 -2.66
C ASP A 34 -8.20 2.82 -1.82
N ALA A 35 -7.55 1.68 -1.56
CA ALA A 35 -6.33 1.60 -0.78
C ALA A 35 -5.15 2.25 -1.53
N ARG A 36 -4.28 2.87 -0.72
CA ARG A 36 -3.06 3.53 -1.16
C ARG A 36 -1.83 3.04 -0.40
N GLU A 37 -2.01 2.63 0.85
CA GLU A 37 -0.90 2.29 1.71
C GLU A 37 -1.27 1.33 2.83
N LEU A 38 -0.25 0.60 3.29
CA LEU A 38 -0.28 -0.19 4.50
C LEU A 38 0.71 0.41 5.50
N LYS A 39 0.22 0.87 6.66
CA LYS A 39 1.04 1.42 7.74
C LYS A 39 1.29 0.38 8.80
N LEU A 40 2.56 0.18 9.13
CA LEU A 40 3.05 -0.76 10.13
C LEU A 40 3.53 0.03 11.34
N GLY A 41 2.85 -0.14 12.47
CA GLY A 41 3.22 0.47 13.74
C GLY A 41 3.42 -0.59 14.84
N PRO A 42 3.93 -0.20 16.01
CA PRO A 42 4.09 -1.12 17.13
C PRO A 42 2.73 -1.66 17.57
N GLY A 43 2.52 -2.97 17.39
CA GLY A 43 1.30 -3.68 17.79
C GLY A 43 0.04 -3.35 16.99
N ARG A 44 0.14 -2.60 15.88
CA ARG A 44 -1.03 -2.27 15.04
C ARG A 44 -0.65 -2.03 13.59
N MET A 45 -1.57 -2.38 12.69
CA MET A 45 -1.42 -2.13 11.27
C MET A 45 -2.68 -1.47 10.71
N LEU A 46 -2.49 -0.52 9.80
CA LEU A 46 -3.58 0.24 9.19
C LEU A 46 -3.56 0.11 7.69
N LEU A 47 -4.69 -0.30 7.12
CA LEU A 47 -4.98 -0.20 5.70
C LEU A 47 -5.52 1.21 5.42
N GLY A 48 -4.74 2.03 4.72
CA GLY A 48 -5.03 3.43 4.43
C GLY A 48 -5.51 3.64 3.00
N GLY A 49 -6.57 4.42 2.83
CA GLY A 49 -7.15 4.69 1.51
C GLY A 49 -8.30 5.69 1.55
N ILE A 50 -8.93 5.91 0.39
CA ILE A 50 -10.14 6.73 0.27
C ILE A 50 -11.37 5.85 0.46
N ASP A 51 -12.15 6.11 1.52
CA ASP A 51 -13.40 5.39 1.79
C ASP A 51 -14.52 5.97 0.92
N ALA A 52 -15.00 5.19 -0.05
CA ALA A 52 -16.01 5.61 -1.03
C ALA A 52 -17.31 6.08 -0.37
N ARG A 53 -17.67 5.55 0.82
CA ARG A 53 -18.90 5.92 1.51
C ARG A 53 -18.86 7.33 2.09
N ARG A 54 -17.68 7.82 2.46
CA ARG A 54 -17.49 9.14 3.10
C ARG A 54 -16.64 10.10 2.27
N GLY A 55 -16.11 9.66 1.13
CA GLY A 55 -15.29 10.45 0.21
C GLY A 55 -13.95 10.92 0.76
N GLY A 56 -13.54 10.43 1.94
CA GLY A 56 -12.39 10.93 2.68
C GLY A 56 -11.35 9.86 2.95
N TYR A 57 -10.11 10.30 3.15
CA TYR A 57 -9.04 9.41 3.55
C TYR A 57 -9.29 8.81 4.94
N ARG A 58 -9.12 7.50 5.09
CA ARG A 58 -9.28 6.76 6.35
C ARG A 58 -8.26 5.64 6.48
N GLY A 59 -7.90 5.33 7.73
CA GLY A 59 -7.12 4.16 8.09
C GLY A 59 -7.96 3.15 8.84
N PHE A 60 -8.02 1.91 8.33
CA PHE A 60 -8.73 0.80 8.95
C PHE A 60 -7.75 -0.13 9.64
N ARG A 61 -8.02 -0.48 10.89
CA ARG A 61 -7.24 -1.47 11.63
C ARG A 61 -7.39 -2.84 10.99
N VAL A 62 -6.28 -3.42 10.53
CA VAL A 62 -6.30 -4.71 9.81
C VAL A 62 -6.85 -5.83 10.70
N ASP A 63 -6.53 -5.79 12.00
CA ASP A 63 -7.02 -6.73 13.01
C ASP A 63 -8.55 -6.70 13.22
N ARG A 64 -9.22 -5.65 12.73
CA ARG A 64 -10.67 -5.47 12.83
C ARG A 64 -11.42 -5.72 11.52
N ILE A 65 -10.68 -6.09 10.47
CA ILE A 65 -11.28 -6.51 9.21
C ILE A 65 -11.65 -7.97 9.36
N ARG A 66 -12.95 -8.27 9.35
CA ARG A 66 -13.47 -9.64 9.43
C ARG A 66 -13.49 -10.34 8.07
N ARG A 67 -13.61 -9.55 7.00
CA ARG A 67 -13.60 -10.02 5.62
C ARG A 67 -13.06 -8.92 4.72
N LEU A 68 -12.25 -9.33 3.76
CA LEU A 68 -11.73 -8.48 2.70
C LEU A 68 -12.04 -9.14 1.36
N ILE A 69 -12.59 -8.38 0.43
CA ILE A 69 -12.79 -8.78 -0.97
C ILE A 69 -11.89 -7.90 -1.82
N ASP A 70 -11.05 -8.53 -2.63
CA ASP A 70 -10.18 -7.84 -3.57
C ASP A 70 -10.97 -7.48 -4.83
N GLY A 71 -11.17 -6.19 -5.08
CA GLY A 71 -11.96 -5.71 -6.22
C GLY A 71 -11.32 -6.03 -7.57
N ALA A 72 -10.02 -6.32 -7.63
CA ALA A 72 -9.36 -6.67 -8.88
C ALA A 72 -9.54 -8.16 -9.25
N THR A 73 -9.59 -9.05 -8.25
CA THR A 73 -9.64 -10.51 -8.48
C THR A 73 -10.97 -11.14 -8.10
N GLY A 74 -11.81 -10.45 -7.32
CA GLY A 74 -12.99 -11.00 -6.67
C GLY A 74 -12.67 -11.96 -5.52
N GLU A 75 -11.39 -12.14 -5.17
CA GLU A 75 -10.98 -13.07 -4.10
C GLU A 75 -11.52 -12.59 -2.75
N ARG A 76 -12.16 -13.50 -2.02
CA ARG A 76 -12.68 -13.26 -0.69
C ARG A 76 -11.80 -13.92 0.36
N ILE A 77 -11.35 -13.11 1.31
CA ILE A 77 -10.40 -13.49 2.35
C ILE A 77 -11.04 -13.19 3.70
N GLU A 78 -11.12 -14.20 4.56
CA GLU A 78 -11.65 -14.09 5.94
C GLU A 78 -10.58 -14.38 6.99
N THR A 79 -9.51 -15.10 6.62
CA THR A 79 -8.37 -15.43 7.46
C THR A 79 -7.07 -15.04 6.77
N GLY A 80 -6.01 -14.76 7.53
CA GLY A 80 -4.71 -14.37 6.95
C GLY A 80 -4.77 -13.04 6.17
N ILE A 81 -5.76 -12.18 6.44
CA ILE A 81 -5.94 -10.89 5.76
C ILE A 81 -4.66 -10.05 5.88
N LEU A 82 -4.06 -10.04 7.06
CA LEU A 82 -2.80 -9.34 7.28
C LEU A 82 -1.68 -9.84 6.36
N ASP A 83 -1.44 -11.15 6.35
CA ASP A 83 -0.37 -11.75 5.56
C ASP A 83 -0.58 -11.49 4.06
N ARG A 84 -1.84 -11.50 3.60
CA ARG A 84 -2.19 -11.14 2.22
C ARG A 84 -1.89 -9.70 1.88
N LEU A 85 -2.30 -8.76 2.74
CA LEU A 85 -2.01 -7.33 2.53
C LEU A 85 -0.50 -7.05 2.56
N LEU A 86 0.23 -7.66 3.49
CA LEU A 86 1.69 -7.54 3.56
C LEU A 86 2.38 -8.09 2.31
N ALA A 87 1.98 -9.28 1.86
CA ALA A 87 2.55 -9.91 0.67
C ALA A 87 2.32 -9.03 -0.57
N ARG A 88 1.11 -8.48 -0.73
CA ARG A 88 0.79 -7.58 -1.84
C ARG A 88 1.59 -6.27 -1.79
N ALA A 89 1.66 -5.62 -0.62
CA ALA A 89 2.41 -4.37 -0.45
C ALA A 89 3.90 -4.57 -0.76
N GLU A 90 4.48 -5.68 -0.29
CA GLU A 90 5.88 -6.01 -0.54
C GLU A 90 6.15 -6.34 -2.02
N ALA A 91 5.23 -7.04 -2.70
CA ALA A 91 5.33 -7.29 -4.14
C ALA A 91 5.31 -5.98 -4.93
N GLN A 92 4.39 -5.06 -4.62
CA GLN A 92 4.29 -3.75 -5.26
C GLN A 92 5.55 -2.91 -5.02
N ARG A 93 6.04 -2.86 -3.78
CA ARG A 93 7.29 -2.17 -3.44
C ARG A 93 8.48 -2.68 -4.26
N ARG A 94 8.60 -4.00 -4.44
CA ARG A 94 9.67 -4.60 -5.26
C ARG A 94 9.53 -4.23 -6.73
N ALA A 95 8.31 -4.29 -7.27
CA ALA A 95 8.02 -3.90 -8.64
C ALA A 95 8.40 -2.43 -8.89
N ASP A 96 8.06 -1.53 -7.96
CA ASP A 96 8.44 -0.12 -8.02
C ASP A 96 9.95 0.08 -7.99
N ALA A 97 10.66 -0.62 -7.10
CA ALA A 97 12.11 -0.53 -7.03
C ALA A 97 12.78 -0.94 -8.36
N VAL A 98 12.28 -2.00 -9.02
CA VAL A 98 12.77 -2.42 -10.34
C VAL A 98 12.49 -1.36 -11.39
N ARG A 99 11.26 -0.83 -11.42
CA ARG A 99 10.83 0.21 -12.36
C ARG A 99 11.68 1.48 -12.24
N ILE A 100 11.88 1.97 -11.02
CA ILE A 100 12.68 3.18 -10.74
C ILE A 100 14.12 3.00 -11.21
N ARG A 101 14.75 1.85 -10.92
CA ARG A 101 16.12 1.56 -11.37
C ARG A 101 16.22 1.51 -12.90
N GLY A 102 15.25 0.88 -13.56
CA GLY A 102 15.17 0.83 -15.02
C GLY A 102 15.09 2.23 -15.65
N GLN A 103 14.20 3.08 -15.12
CA GLN A 103 14.05 4.47 -15.55
C GLN A 103 15.34 5.29 -15.32
N ALA A 104 15.99 5.14 -14.17
CA ALA A 104 17.25 5.83 -13.87
C ALA A 104 18.37 5.43 -14.86
N ARG A 105 18.48 4.13 -15.19
CA ARG A 105 19.45 3.63 -16.16
C ARG A 105 19.17 4.16 -17.57
N ALA A 106 17.90 4.18 -17.98
CA ALA A 106 17.50 4.71 -19.28
C ALA A 106 17.83 6.20 -19.40
N ARG A 107 17.51 7.00 -18.37
CA ARG A 107 17.86 8.43 -18.31
C ARG A 107 19.36 8.66 -18.41
N ARG A 108 20.16 7.92 -17.63
CA ARG A 108 21.63 8.03 -17.68
C ARG A 108 22.18 7.74 -19.07
N ARG A 109 21.68 6.69 -19.74
CA ARG A 109 22.08 6.36 -21.12
C ARG A 109 21.73 7.47 -22.11
N ALA A 110 20.52 8.03 -22.00
CA ALA A 110 20.09 9.15 -22.84
C ALA A 110 20.98 10.38 -22.64
N SER A 111 21.31 10.72 -21.39
CA SER A 111 22.21 11.85 -21.06
C SER A 111 23.62 11.65 -21.63
N LEU A 112 24.18 10.44 -21.50
CA LEU A 112 25.51 10.12 -22.06
C LEU A 112 25.52 10.19 -23.60
N ALA A 113 24.47 9.68 -24.25
CA ALA A 113 24.35 9.76 -25.71
C ALA A 113 24.20 11.20 -26.20
N ALA A 114 23.45 12.04 -25.47
CA ALA A 114 23.32 13.46 -25.78
C ALA A 114 24.67 14.19 -25.62
N ALA A 115 25.40 13.94 -24.53
CA ALA A 115 26.73 14.51 -24.32
C ALA A 115 27.71 14.08 -25.42
N ALA A 116 27.76 12.80 -25.77
CA ALA A 116 28.63 12.30 -26.84
C ALA A 116 28.37 13.00 -28.17
N ARG A 117 27.08 13.21 -28.53
CA ARG A 117 26.71 13.96 -29.74
C ARG A 117 27.15 15.43 -29.67
N ALA A 118 27.02 16.07 -28.50
CA ALA A 118 27.42 17.46 -28.32
C ALA A 118 28.95 17.65 -28.42
N PHE A 119 29.76 16.65 -28.05
CA PHE A 119 31.22 16.68 -28.21
C PHE A 119 31.69 16.30 -29.63
N SER A 120 30.79 15.79 -30.46
CA SER A 120 31.08 15.37 -31.84
C SER A 120 30.64 16.40 -32.89
N ALA A 121 30.09 17.53 -32.44
CA ALA A 121 29.67 18.68 -33.24
C ALA A 121 30.62 19.85 -32.97
#